data_AF-A0A662V8D7-F1
#
_entry.id   AF-A0A662V8D7-F1
#
_cell.length_a   1.000
_cell.length_b   1.000
_cell.length_c   1.000
_cell.angle_alpha   90.00
_cell.angle_beta   90.00
_cell.angle_gamma   90.00
#
_symmetry.space_group_name_H-M   'P 1'
#
loop_
_entity.id
_entity.type
_entity.pdbx_description
1 polymer ?
#
loop_
_entity_poly.entity_id
_entity_poly.type
_entity_poly.pdbx_seq_one_letter_code
_entity_poly.pdbx_strand_id
1 'polypeptide(L)'
;MIVVRATHAYAKARGGVSRIKRLQKEVIDFSSIVPEVIDLYTNQLLEIEKSLKVSKRVVISYSYSMASPAEQLFYYLESINKQLIITELNSLPKVTRSSDSVIIMSTDVEDSLLKEIKFRLTRKKLGIQINELRLKTDPITAPIYGCILILAFKKLMSKKAEIER
;
A
#
# COMPACT_ATOMS: atom_id res chain seq x y z
N MET A 1 -25.86 40.93 33.21
CA MET A 1 -26.13 39.47 33.11
C MET A 1 -25.89 39.07 31.66
N ILE A 2 -24.74 38.47 31.35
CA ILE A 2 -24.43 37.88 30.03
C ILE A 2 -23.78 36.52 30.29
N VAL A 3 -24.42 35.50 29.72
CA VAL A 3 -24.04 34.09 29.73
C VAL A 3 -23.00 33.85 28.65
N VAL A 4 -21.74 33.54 28.99
CA VAL A 4 -20.82 32.79 28.09
C VAL A 4 -19.74 32.09 28.92
N ARG A 5 -19.94 30.84 29.32
CA ARG A 5 -18.84 29.91 29.66
C ARG A 5 -19.28 28.47 29.44
N ALA A 6 -19.14 27.96 28.21
CA ALA A 6 -19.01 26.50 27.94
C ALA A 6 -18.79 26.19 26.44
N THR A 7 -17.92 26.90 25.72
CA THR A 7 -17.62 26.55 24.30
C THR A 7 -16.22 26.01 24.04
N HIS A 8 -15.30 26.04 25.01
CA HIS A 8 -13.92 25.57 24.81
C HIS A 8 -13.58 24.17 25.35
N ALA A 9 -14.46 23.52 26.11
CA ALA A 9 -14.20 22.18 26.65
C ALA A 9 -14.82 21.04 25.82
N TYR A 10 -15.81 21.32 24.96
CA TYR A 10 -16.58 20.26 24.28
C TYR A 10 -16.04 19.84 22.90
N ALA A 11 -15.14 20.62 22.29
CA ALA A 11 -14.59 20.32 20.97
C ALA A 11 -13.36 19.40 21.00
N LYS A 12 -12.72 19.19 22.17
CA LYS A 12 -11.44 18.46 22.27
C LYS A 12 -11.59 16.95 22.54
N ALA A 13 -12.79 16.46 22.88
CA ALA A 13 -13.00 15.08 23.34
C ALA A 13 -13.73 14.16 22.34
N ARG A 14 -14.40 14.68 21.30
CA ARG A 14 -15.28 13.87 20.42
C ARG A 14 -14.60 13.28 19.17
N GLY A 15 -13.49 13.85 18.71
CA GLY A 15 -12.76 13.32 17.54
C GLY A 15 -12.05 11.98 17.80
N GLY A 16 -11.48 11.80 19.00
CA GLY A 16 -10.75 10.58 19.36
C GLY A 16 -11.66 9.37 19.60
N VAL A 17 -12.81 9.58 20.26
CA VAL A 17 -13.75 8.49 20.59
C VAL A 17 -14.43 7.92 19.35
N SER A 18 -14.74 8.76 18.35
CA SER A 18 -15.30 8.30 17.07
C SER A 18 -14.31 7.46 16.27
N ARG A 19 -13.03 7.83 16.27
CA ARG A 19 -11.98 7.11 15.53
C ARG A 19 -11.65 5.78 16.21
N ILE A 20 -11.54 5.77 17.54
CA ILE A 20 -11.35 4.55 18.32
C ILE A 20 -12.54 3.61 18.15
N LYS A 21 -13.79 4.10 18.18
CA LYS A 21 -14.97 3.26 17.92
C LYS A 21 -15.03 2.71 16.50
N ARG A 22 -14.61 3.50 15.49
CA ARG A 22 -14.55 3.03 14.10
C ARG A 22 -13.46 1.95 13.94
N LEU A 23 -12.26 2.20 14.46
CA LEU A 23 -11.18 1.22 14.50
C LEU A 23 -11.57 -0.03 15.29
N GLN A 24 -12.24 0.11 16.43
CA GLN A 24 -12.77 -1.03 17.20
C GLN A 24 -13.81 -1.81 16.41
N LYS A 25 -14.71 -1.15 15.68
CA LYS A 25 -15.69 -1.83 14.83
C LYS A 25 -15.01 -2.54 13.63
N GLU A 26 -14.02 -1.90 13.01
CA GLU A 26 -13.18 -2.49 11.97
C GLU A 26 -12.39 -3.71 12.51
N VAL A 27 -11.94 -3.66 13.77
CA VAL A 27 -11.19 -4.74 14.43
C VAL A 27 -12.09 -5.89 14.89
N ILE A 28 -13.33 -5.61 15.30
CA ILE A 28 -14.28 -6.61 15.81
C ILE A 28 -14.91 -7.43 14.66
N ASP A 29 -14.98 -6.88 13.44
CA ASP A 29 -15.50 -7.59 12.26
C ASP A 29 -14.62 -7.42 11.02
N PHE A 30 -13.37 -7.88 11.11
CA PHE A 30 -12.51 -7.98 9.92
C PHE A 30 -13.11 -8.90 8.84
N SER A 31 -13.97 -9.84 9.21
CA SER A 31 -14.49 -10.87 8.31
C SER A 31 -15.36 -10.28 7.19
N SER A 32 -16.13 -9.24 7.49
CA SER A 32 -16.96 -8.54 6.50
C SER A 32 -16.17 -7.55 5.63
N ILE A 33 -15.13 -6.92 6.17
CA ILE A 33 -14.34 -5.90 5.46
C ILE A 33 -13.32 -6.53 4.49
N VAL A 34 -12.77 -7.70 4.83
CA VAL A 34 -11.74 -8.35 4.02
C VAL A 34 -12.18 -8.58 2.57
N PRO A 35 -13.36 -9.18 2.27
CA PRO A 35 -13.83 -9.33 0.90
C PRO A 35 -13.95 -8.00 0.15
N GLU A 36 -14.55 -6.98 0.79
CA GLU A 36 -14.74 -5.66 0.17
C GLU A 36 -13.40 -5.00 -0.20
N VAL A 37 -12.42 -5.07 0.72
CA VAL A 37 -11.08 -4.54 0.47
C VAL A 37 -10.40 -5.32 -0.66
N ILE A 38 -10.48 -6.64 -0.67
CA ILE A 38 -9.88 -7.44 -1.75
C ILE A 38 -10.52 -7.08 -3.09
N ASP A 39 -11.84 -7.01 -3.17
CA ASP A 39 -12.57 -6.70 -4.41
C ASP A 39 -12.18 -5.32 -4.95
N LEU A 40 -12.08 -4.32 -4.07
CA LEU A 40 -11.71 -2.96 -4.44
C LEU A 40 -10.32 -2.87 -5.09
N TYR A 41 -9.36 -3.68 -4.64
CA TYR A 41 -7.96 -3.63 -5.08
C TYR A 41 -7.55 -4.80 -6.00
N THR A 42 -8.46 -5.71 -6.35
CA THR A 42 -8.15 -6.93 -7.11
C THR A 42 -7.48 -6.63 -8.46
N ASN A 43 -7.95 -5.61 -9.17
CA ASN A 43 -7.35 -5.24 -10.47
C ASN A 43 -5.88 -4.80 -10.32
N GLN A 44 -5.57 -4.02 -9.29
CA GLN A 44 -4.20 -3.58 -9.01
C GLN A 44 -3.31 -4.76 -8.61
N LEU A 45 -3.84 -5.70 -7.81
CA LEU A 45 -3.13 -6.94 -7.47
C LEU A 45 -2.82 -7.77 -8.73
N LEU A 46 -3.76 -7.89 -9.66
CA LEU A 46 -3.54 -8.62 -10.92
C LEU A 46 -2.53 -7.94 -11.85
N GLU A 47 -2.50 -6.60 -11.89
CA GLU A 47 -1.47 -5.85 -12.62
C GLU A 47 -0.08 -6.07 -12.04
N ILE A 48 0.04 -6.03 -10.71
CA ILE A 48 1.28 -6.35 -10.00
C ILE A 48 1.73 -7.78 -10.31
N GLU A 49 0.83 -8.77 -10.26
CA GLU A 49 1.13 -10.16 -10.65
C GLU A 49 1.73 -10.22 -12.07
N LYS A 50 1.06 -9.60 -13.05
CA LYS A 50 1.51 -9.61 -14.45
C LYS A 50 2.91 -9.02 -14.59
N SER A 51 3.17 -7.89 -13.93
CA SER A 51 4.48 -7.24 -13.91
C SER A 51 5.57 -8.11 -13.29
N LEU A 52 5.25 -8.82 -12.20
CA LEU A 52 6.18 -9.73 -11.52
C LEU A 52 6.56 -10.94 -12.37
N LYS A 53 5.65 -11.46 -13.20
CA LYS A 53 5.95 -12.60 -14.08
C LYS A 53 7.04 -12.27 -15.09
N VAL A 54 6.95 -11.11 -15.74
CA VAL A 54 7.86 -10.70 -16.83
C VAL A 54 9.17 -10.08 -16.35
N SER A 55 9.21 -9.52 -15.15
CA SER A 55 10.37 -8.77 -14.66
C SER A 55 11.45 -9.67 -14.06
N LYS A 56 12.73 -9.32 -14.26
CA LYS A 56 13.86 -10.00 -13.60
C LYS A 56 14.25 -9.33 -12.28
N ARG A 57 14.06 -8.01 -12.20
CA ARG A 57 14.36 -7.19 -11.03
C ARG A 57 13.13 -6.39 -10.63
N VAL A 58 12.85 -6.43 -9.33
CA VAL A 58 11.66 -5.84 -8.73
C VAL A 58 12.10 -4.87 -7.64
N VAL A 59 11.60 -3.65 -7.70
CA VAL A 59 11.81 -2.63 -6.67
C VAL A 59 10.49 -2.36 -5.97
N ILE A 60 10.40 -2.76 -4.71
CA ILE A 60 9.28 -2.41 -3.84
C ILE A 60 9.61 -1.08 -3.19
N SER A 61 8.72 -0.11 -3.35
CA SER A 61 8.83 1.19 -2.73
C SER A 61 7.61 1.51 -1.90
N TYR A 62 7.81 2.17 -0.77
CA TYR A 62 6.74 2.44 0.17
C TYR A 62 6.79 3.85 0.70
N SER A 63 5.62 4.40 0.97
CA SER A 63 5.46 5.55 1.85
C SER A 63 5.52 5.11 3.31
N TYR A 64 5.69 6.06 4.23
CA TYR A 64 5.94 5.78 5.65
C TYR A 64 4.88 4.85 6.27
N SER A 65 3.61 5.11 6.00
CA SER A 65 2.48 4.31 6.50
C SER A 65 2.40 2.89 5.93
N MET A 66 3.08 2.64 4.80
CA MET A 66 3.06 1.38 4.07
C MET A 66 4.34 0.56 4.22
N ALA A 67 5.24 0.93 5.15
CA ALA A 67 6.48 0.20 5.39
C ALA A 67 6.24 -1.27 5.76
N SER A 68 5.39 -1.53 6.76
CA SER A 68 5.10 -2.89 7.22
C SER A 68 4.52 -3.80 6.13
N PRO A 69 3.46 -3.43 5.38
CA PRO A 69 2.97 -4.28 4.31
C PRO A 69 3.97 -4.42 3.14
N ALA A 70 4.83 -3.43 2.90
CA ALA A 70 5.88 -3.53 1.88
C ALA A 70 6.98 -4.54 2.26
N GLU A 71 7.40 -4.56 3.53
CA GLU A 71 8.33 -5.57 4.04
C GLU A 71 7.73 -6.97 3.95
N GLN A 72 6.45 -7.13 4.29
CA GLN A 72 5.75 -8.42 4.13
C GLN A 72 5.73 -8.88 2.66
N LEU A 73 5.46 -7.97 1.72
CA LEU A 73 5.53 -8.29 0.29
C LEU A 73 6.95 -8.68 -0.10
N PHE A 74 7.97 -7.96 0.38
CA PHE A 74 9.38 -8.26 0.09
C PHE A 74 9.74 -9.68 0.53
N TYR A 75 9.48 -10.05 1.78
CA TYR A 75 9.76 -11.40 2.29
C TYR A 75 8.95 -12.49 1.55
N TYR A 76 7.72 -12.17 1.16
CA TYR A 76 6.95 -13.10 0.34
C TYR A 76 7.62 -13.34 -1.03
N LEU A 77 8.06 -12.27 -1.69
CA LEU A 77 8.69 -12.37 -3.00
C LEU A 77 10.11 -12.93 -2.93
N GLU A 78 10.83 -12.85 -1.80
CA GLU A 78 12.18 -13.45 -1.66
C GLU A 78 12.19 -14.95 -1.95
N SER A 79 11.07 -15.64 -1.71
CA SER A 79 10.90 -17.04 -2.09
C SER A 79 10.86 -17.28 -3.62
N ILE A 80 10.76 -16.21 -4.41
CA ILE A 80 10.69 -16.22 -5.87
C ILE A 80 12.06 -15.77 -6.39
N ASN A 81 12.63 -16.51 -7.34
CA ASN A 81 13.96 -16.27 -7.92
C ASN A 81 14.04 -14.95 -8.74
N LYS A 82 13.95 -13.82 -8.07
CA LYS A 82 13.95 -12.45 -8.61
C LYS A 82 14.98 -11.62 -7.85
N GLN A 83 15.60 -10.66 -8.53
CA GLN A 83 16.42 -9.67 -7.82
C GLN A 83 15.49 -8.65 -7.15
N LEU A 84 15.44 -8.65 -5.82
CA LEU A 84 14.54 -7.80 -5.05
C LEU A 84 15.27 -6.65 -4.37
N ILE A 85 14.62 -5.50 -4.35
CA ILE A 85 15.06 -4.31 -3.62
C ILE A 85 13.84 -3.72 -2.92
N ILE A 86 14.02 -3.33 -1.67
CA ILE A 86 13.04 -2.55 -0.92
C ILE A 86 13.63 -1.18 -0.59
N THR A 87 12.84 -0.11 -0.74
CA THR A 87 13.31 1.25 -0.46
C THR A 87 12.18 2.22 -0.13
N GLU A 88 12.46 3.25 0.65
CA GLU A 88 11.52 4.35 0.85
C GLU A 88 11.23 5.11 -0.45
N LEU A 89 10.03 5.68 -0.55
CA LEU A 89 9.55 6.41 -1.73
C LEU A 89 10.49 7.55 -2.17
N ASN A 90 11.13 8.24 -1.23
CA ASN A 90 12.09 9.31 -1.51
C ASN A 90 13.39 8.83 -2.17
N SER A 91 13.78 7.59 -1.89
CA SER A 91 15.02 6.96 -2.37
C SER A 91 14.81 6.22 -3.69
N LEU A 92 13.55 5.97 -4.08
CA LEU A 92 13.19 5.26 -5.30
C LEU A 92 13.91 5.76 -6.56
N PRO A 93 14.00 7.08 -6.84
CA PRO A 93 14.70 7.54 -8.03
C PRO A 93 16.19 7.17 -8.05
N LYS A 94 16.83 6.95 -6.90
CA LYS A 94 18.27 6.65 -6.81
C LYS A 94 18.57 5.18 -7.10
N VAL A 95 17.65 4.27 -6.79
CA VAL A 95 17.85 2.81 -6.91
C VAL A 95 17.30 2.21 -8.20
N THR A 96 16.33 2.89 -8.81
CA THR A 96 15.63 2.43 -10.01
C THR A 96 16.55 2.48 -11.24
N ARG A 97 16.57 1.39 -12.01
CA ARG A 97 17.26 1.23 -13.29
C ARG A 97 16.26 1.00 -14.42
N SER A 98 16.74 1.04 -15.65
CA SER A 98 15.93 0.69 -16.83
C SER A 98 15.40 -0.73 -16.71
N SER A 99 14.14 -0.93 -17.13
CA SER A 99 13.45 -2.22 -17.14
C SER A 99 13.17 -2.83 -15.76
N ASP A 100 13.35 -2.07 -14.67
CA ASP A 100 12.86 -2.48 -13.36
C ASP A 100 11.32 -2.51 -13.36
N SER A 101 10.75 -3.52 -12.71
CA SER A 101 9.35 -3.51 -12.28
C SER A 101 9.28 -2.86 -10.90
N VAL A 102 8.65 -1.70 -10.83
CA VAL A 102 8.50 -0.93 -9.60
C VAL A 102 7.09 -1.14 -9.06
N ILE A 103 6.99 -1.50 -7.78
CA ILE A 103 5.73 -1.59 -7.04
C ILE A 103 5.77 -0.47 -6.00
N ILE A 104 4.85 0.49 -6.09
CA ILE A 104 4.74 1.58 -5.12
C ILE A 104 3.54 1.34 -4.23
N MET A 105 3.77 1.23 -2.92
CA MET A 105 2.74 1.10 -1.90
C MET A 105 2.60 2.43 -1.18
N SER A 106 1.41 3.03 -1.25
CA SER A 106 1.18 4.35 -0.66
C SER A 106 -0.27 4.56 -0.27
N THR A 107 -0.54 5.67 0.40
CA THR A 107 -1.89 6.17 0.66
C THR A 107 -2.22 7.37 -0.22
N ASP A 108 -3.49 7.72 -0.33
CA ASP A 108 -3.93 8.93 -1.01
C ASP A 108 -3.53 10.23 -0.31
N VAL A 109 -3.27 10.18 1.01
CA VAL A 109 -2.74 11.30 1.79
C VAL A 109 -1.34 11.71 1.32
N GLU A 110 -0.58 10.79 0.72
CA GLU A 110 0.80 10.99 0.28
C GLU A 110 0.92 11.31 -1.23
N ASP A 111 -0.18 11.77 -1.86
CA ASP A 111 -0.28 12.02 -3.30
C ASP A 111 0.77 13.01 -3.84
N SER A 112 0.99 14.12 -3.12
CA SER A 112 1.94 15.15 -3.53
C SER A 112 3.35 14.58 -3.65
N LEU A 113 3.75 13.74 -2.70
CA LEU A 113 5.04 13.08 -2.72
C LEU A 113 5.13 12.08 -3.88
N LEU A 114 4.09 11.28 -4.10
CA LEU A 114 4.03 10.32 -5.20
C LEU A 114 4.18 11.01 -6.57
N LYS A 115 3.49 12.13 -6.78
CA LYS A 115 3.57 12.92 -8.02
C LYS A 115 4.97 13.44 -8.28
N GLU A 116 5.64 13.95 -7.25
CA GLU A 116 7.02 14.42 -7.36
C GLU A 116 7.97 13.28 -7.76
N ILE A 117 7.84 12.12 -7.12
CA ILE A 117 8.69 10.96 -7.40
C ILE A 117 8.45 10.43 -8.82
N LYS A 118 7.19 10.32 -9.27
CA LYS A 118 6.85 9.93 -10.65
C LYS A 118 7.43 10.90 -11.67
N PHE A 119 7.39 12.20 -11.40
CA PHE A 119 7.99 13.21 -12.26
C PHE A 119 9.52 13.00 -12.40
N ARG A 120 10.21 12.75 -11.28
CA ARG A 120 11.65 12.46 -11.27
C ARG A 120 11.98 11.17 -12.03
N LEU A 121 11.17 10.12 -11.89
CA LEU A 121 11.35 8.86 -12.61
C LEU A 121 11.14 9.03 -14.12
N THR A 122 10.10 9.76 -14.52
CA THR A 122 9.78 10.03 -15.94
C THR A 122 10.89 10.80 -16.63
N ARG A 123 11.48 11.80 -15.96
CA ARG A 123 12.63 12.56 -16.48
C ARG A 123 13.84 11.69 -16.82
N LYS A 124 14.01 10.55 -16.15
CA LYS A 124 15.12 9.63 -16.42
C LYS A 124 14.92 8.80 -17.70
N LYS A 125 13.76 8.86 -18.37
CA LYS A 125 13.41 8.07 -19.57
C LYS A 125 13.70 6.56 -19.41
N LEU A 126 13.52 6.05 -18.20
CA LEU A 126 13.70 4.63 -17.93
C LEU A 126 12.44 3.92 -18.44
N GLY A 127 12.57 2.89 -19.27
CA GLY A 127 11.46 2.01 -19.68
C GLY A 127 10.98 1.14 -18.52
N ILE A 128 10.61 1.77 -17.41
CA ILE A 128 10.20 1.12 -16.16
C ILE A 128 8.70 0.85 -16.19
N GLN A 129 8.32 -0.27 -15.60
CA GLN A 129 6.92 -0.58 -15.35
C GLN A 129 6.60 -0.18 -13.91
N ILE A 130 5.72 0.80 -13.70
CA ILE A 130 5.30 1.24 -12.37
C ILE A 130 3.89 0.71 -12.12
N ASN A 131 3.73 -0.06 -11.04
CA ASN A 131 2.44 -0.50 -10.53
C ASN A 131 2.21 0.14 -9.16
N GLU A 132 1.03 0.69 -8.92
CA GLU A 132 0.71 1.42 -7.70
C GLU A 132 -0.38 0.69 -6.90
N LEU A 133 -0.02 0.27 -5.68
CA LEU A 133 -1.00 -0.13 -4.68
C LEU A 133 -1.27 1.07 -3.76
N ARG A 134 -2.17 1.92 -4.21
CA ARG A 134 -2.54 3.15 -3.52
C ARG A 134 -3.82 2.99 -2.73
N LEU A 135 -3.71 2.89 -1.41
CA LEU A 135 -4.83 2.73 -0.51
C LEU A 135 -5.57 4.08 -0.28
N LYS A 136 -6.87 4.08 -0.53
CA LYS A 136 -7.80 5.19 -0.26
C LYS A 136 -8.35 5.08 1.16
N THR A 137 -7.47 5.22 2.14
CA THR A 137 -7.82 5.17 3.56
C THR A 137 -6.82 5.99 4.37
N ASP A 138 -7.15 6.26 5.63
CA ASP A 138 -6.25 7.01 6.47
C ASP A 138 -4.96 6.23 6.80
N PRO A 139 -3.81 6.92 6.96
CA PRO A 139 -2.50 6.27 7.16
C PRO A 139 -2.40 5.34 8.39
N ILE A 140 -3.33 5.44 9.33
CA ILE A 140 -3.36 4.58 10.53
C ILE A 140 -3.97 3.22 10.19
N THR A 141 -5.04 3.19 9.40
CA THR A 141 -5.70 1.96 8.96
C THR A 141 -5.01 1.33 7.74
N ALA A 142 -4.34 2.14 6.91
CA ALA A 142 -3.68 1.69 5.68
C ALA A 142 -2.75 0.47 5.85
N PRO A 143 -1.85 0.40 6.86
CA PRO A 143 -1.01 -0.79 7.04
C PRO A 143 -1.82 -2.08 7.23
N ILE A 144 -2.96 -2.03 7.93
CA ILE A 144 -3.82 -3.19 8.16
C ILE A 144 -4.40 -3.70 6.83
N TYR A 145 -4.97 -2.80 6.03
CA TYR A 145 -5.50 -3.15 4.71
C TYR A 145 -4.40 -3.60 3.76
N GLY A 146 -3.22 -2.98 3.83
CA GLY A 146 -2.03 -3.42 3.11
C GLY A 146 -1.69 -4.87 3.40
N CYS A 147 -1.59 -5.27 4.67
CA CYS A 147 -1.29 -6.63 5.07
C CYS A 147 -2.37 -7.63 4.58
N ILE A 148 -3.65 -7.28 4.68
CA ILE A 148 -4.76 -8.07 4.13
C ILE A 148 -4.55 -8.32 2.62
N LEU A 149 -4.23 -7.27 1.87
CA LEU A 149 -4.01 -7.36 0.43
C LEU A 149 -2.77 -8.17 0.07
N ILE A 150 -1.69 -8.09 0.84
CA ILE A 150 -0.50 -8.94 0.62
C ILE A 150 -0.82 -10.42 0.86
N LEU A 151 -1.61 -10.74 1.88
CA LEU A 151 -2.07 -12.11 2.12
C LEU A 151 -2.98 -12.62 1.00
N ALA A 152 -3.91 -11.79 0.54
CA ALA A 152 -4.77 -12.10 -0.60
C ALA A 152 -3.93 -12.33 -1.87
N PHE A 153 -2.94 -11.47 -2.11
CA PHE A 153 -2.01 -11.58 -3.22
C PHE A 153 -1.21 -12.89 -3.19
N LYS A 154 -0.67 -13.26 -2.02
CA LYS A 154 0.01 -14.54 -1.81
C LYS A 154 -0.90 -15.73 -2.16
N LYS A 155 -2.17 -15.68 -1.74
CA LYS A 155 -3.16 -16.73 -2.04
C LYS A 155 -3.48 -16.80 -3.54
N LEU A 156 -3.62 -15.66 -4.21
CA LEU A 156 -3.84 -15.57 -5.67
C LEU A 156 -2.70 -16.22 -6.46
N MET A 157 -1.45 -15.90 -6.09
CA MET A 157 -0.25 -16.44 -6.72
C MET A 157 -0.08 -17.95 -6.47
N SER A 158 -0.42 -18.43 -5.27
CA SER A 158 -0.27 -19.85 -4.90
C SER A 158 -1.29 -20.76 -5.61
N LYS A 159 -2.58 -20.34 -5.66
CA LYS A 159 -3.63 -21.12 -6.34
C LYS A 159 -3.35 -21.36 -7.82
N LYS A 160 -2.76 -20.38 -8.51
CA LYS A 160 -2.42 -20.54 -9.94
C LYS A 160 -1.24 -21.49 -10.15
N ALA A 161 -0.26 -21.50 -9.25
CA ALA A 161 0.86 -22.43 -9.32
C ALA A 161 0.42 -23.90 -9.15
N GLU A 162 -0.71 -24.15 -8.49
CA GLU A 162 -1.32 -25.48 -8.37
C GLU A 162 -2.09 -25.90 -9.65
N ILE A 163 -2.65 -24.95 -10.39
CA ILE A 163 -3.40 -25.21 -11.64
C ILE A 163 -2.47 -25.41 -12.85
N GLU A 164 -1.28 -24.79 -12.83
CA GLU A 164 -0.28 -24.87 -13.91
C GLU A 164 0.69 -26.08 -13.76
N ARG A 165 0.49 -26.94 -12.76
CA ARG A 165 1.24 -28.21 -12.56
C ARG A 165 0.42 -29.40 -13.02
#